data_AF-A0A5Q4DB98-F1
#
_entry.id   AF-A0A5Q4DB98-F1
#
_cell.length_a   1.000
_cell.length_b   1.000
_cell.length_c   1.000
_cell.angle_alpha   90.00
_cell.angle_beta   90.00
_cell.angle_gamma   90.00
#
_symmetry.space_group_name_H-M   'P 1'
#
loop_
_entity.id
_entity.type
_entity.pdbx_description
1 polymer ?
#
loop_
_entity_poly.entity_id
_entity_poly.type
_entity_poly.pdbx_seq_one_letter_code
_entity_poly.pdbx_strand_id
1 'polypeptide(L)'
;MGFPVRILPFRLPVKNSSSSSASSGSRASRSRIDARVALALLETLQREDLPEEVLVDENLSITLPRRLGLSHVIHSQVRRYREEVRHNRRVPEAEVVDLIRLVARRPDAARVFREVGRALGSDIRPGWRRVLPRRLALGSSRRRAGKLLRSLFGRGVVRLPRGEPRIVAGSDLLHSADPSGSACVMVTGIVEGVVGASTRIPLRVRQVGCSGKGDPACAWEIEEQRPELVQAAAAESEPEVGGQVESPDPLPSDDGEALSA
;
A
#
# COMPACT_ATOMS: atom_id res chain seq x y z
N MET A 1 4.48 22.34 39.60
CA MET A 1 4.32 20.99 40.17
C MET A 1 4.42 19.99 39.03
N GLY A 2 5.61 19.44 38.80
CA GLY A 2 5.91 18.54 37.68
C GLY A 2 5.78 17.08 38.10
N PHE A 3 5.01 16.31 37.34
CA PHE A 3 4.93 14.86 37.50
C PHE A 3 6.01 14.19 36.63
N PRO A 4 6.82 13.26 37.18
CA PRO A 4 7.80 12.55 36.38
C PRO A 4 7.13 11.41 35.58
N VAL A 5 7.32 11.43 34.26
CA VAL A 5 6.98 10.31 33.36
C VAL A 5 8.06 9.24 33.53
N ARG A 6 7.72 8.14 34.20
CA ARG A 6 8.56 6.93 34.26
C ARG A 6 8.36 6.11 32.98
N ILE A 7 9.34 6.16 32.09
CA ILE A 7 9.48 5.21 30.98
C ILE A 7 10.05 3.91 31.56
N LEU A 8 9.21 2.88 31.68
CA LEU A 8 9.66 1.53 32.05
C LEU A 8 10.18 0.82 30.80
N PRO A 9 11.39 0.22 30.83
CA PRO A 9 11.88 -0.60 29.74
C PRO A 9 11.13 -1.94 29.70
N PHE A 10 10.44 -2.20 28.60
CA PHE A 10 9.73 -3.45 28.36
C PHE A 10 10.73 -4.56 27.98
N ARG A 11 11.04 -5.45 28.92
CA ARG A 11 11.84 -6.68 28.68
C ARG A 11 10.91 -7.77 28.12
N LEU A 12 11.04 -8.08 26.84
CA LEU A 12 10.43 -9.28 26.25
C LEU A 12 11.26 -10.53 26.62
N PRO A 13 10.64 -11.69 26.91
CA PRO A 13 11.36 -12.93 27.10
C PRO A 13 11.92 -13.43 25.75
N VAL A 14 13.25 -13.41 25.62
CA VAL A 14 13.99 -14.06 24.54
C VAL A 14 13.92 -15.58 24.78
N LYS A 15 13.08 -16.28 24.01
CA LYS A 15 13.15 -17.74 23.91
C LYS A 15 14.26 -18.09 22.90
N ASN A 16 15.42 -18.47 23.40
CA ASN A 16 16.45 -19.16 22.62
C ASN A 16 15.84 -20.42 22.01
N SER A 17 15.77 -20.45 20.68
CA SER A 17 15.43 -21.65 19.91
C SER A 17 16.67 -22.05 19.11
N SER A 18 17.53 -22.82 19.75
CA SER A 18 18.63 -23.53 19.10
C SER A 18 18.07 -24.70 18.26
N SER A 19 18.64 -24.86 17.07
CA SER A 19 18.62 -26.05 16.20
C SER A 19 17.27 -26.62 15.73
N SER A 20 16.94 -26.37 14.46
CA SER A 20 16.46 -27.39 13.50
C SER A 20 16.49 -26.82 12.06
N SER A 21 17.70 -26.69 11.51
CA SER A 21 17.96 -26.39 10.10
C SER A 21 17.81 -27.66 9.25
N ALA A 22 16.58 -28.15 9.09
CA ALA A 22 16.22 -29.14 8.06
C ALA A 22 14.69 -29.26 8.00
N SER A 23 14.03 -28.45 7.14
CA SER A 23 12.66 -28.69 6.57
C SER A 23 11.95 -27.43 6.06
N SER A 24 12.61 -26.26 5.95
CA SER A 24 11.90 -25.05 5.46
C SER A 24 11.52 -25.12 3.97
N GLY A 25 12.21 -25.94 3.16
CA GLY A 25 11.97 -26.07 1.73
C GLY A 25 10.66 -26.77 1.33
N SER A 26 10.05 -27.61 2.18
CA SER A 26 8.84 -28.39 1.80
C SER A 26 7.51 -27.81 2.29
N ARG A 27 7.53 -26.81 3.19
CA ARG A 27 6.30 -26.12 3.63
C ARG A 27 5.92 -24.96 2.73
N ALA A 28 6.90 -24.24 2.17
CA ALA A 28 6.67 -23.13 1.24
C ALA A 28 5.93 -23.60 -0.03
N SER A 29 6.16 -24.83 -0.51
CA SER A 29 5.48 -25.42 -1.67
C SER A 29 4.04 -25.89 -1.40
N ARG A 30 3.61 -25.99 -0.13
CA ARG A 30 2.21 -26.34 0.22
C ARG A 30 1.35 -25.13 0.59
N SER A 31 1.97 -24.04 0.99
CA SER A 31 1.23 -22.82 1.36
C SER A 31 0.59 -22.20 0.12
N ARG A 32 -0.70 -21.88 0.21
CA ARG A 32 -1.51 -21.37 -0.90
C ARG A 32 -2.16 -20.04 -0.54
N ILE A 33 -1.90 -19.04 -1.37
CA ILE A 33 -2.39 -17.66 -1.22
C ILE A 33 -3.56 -17.45 -2.19
N ASP A 34 -4.56 -16.69 -1.78
CA ASP A 34 -5.70 -16.30 -2.60
C ASP A 34 -5.22 -15.57 -3.87
N ALA A 35 -5.71 -15.99 -5.04
CA ALA A 35 -5.30 -15.42 -6.32
C ALA A 35 -5.52 -13.91 -6.42
N ARG A 36 -6.41 -13.33 -5.61
CA ARG A 36 -6.62 -11.87 -5.54
C ARG A 36 -5.36 -11.10 -5.19
N VAL A 37 -4.46 -11.66 -4.38
CA VAL A 37 -3.20 -10.99 -4.02
C VAL A 37 -2.32 -10.81 -5.25
N ALA A 38 -2.14 -11.88 -6.03
CA ALA A 38 -1.35 -11.84 -7.26
C ALA A 38 -1.99 -10.92 -8.32
N LEU A 39 -3.32 -11.00 -8.47
CA LEU A 39 -4.05 -10.14 -9.39
C LEU A 39 -3.90 -8.66 -9.01
N ALA A 40 -4.14 -8.31 -7.75
CA ALA A 40 -4.07 -6.92 -7.28
C ALA A 40 -2.66 -6.34 -7.45
N LEU A 41 -1.60 -7.13 -7.22
CA LEU A 41 -0.21 -6.72 -7.49
C LEU A 41 -0.03 -6.31 -8.96
N LEU A 42 -0.41 -7.19 -9.89
CA LEU A 42 -0.20 -6.94 -11.31
C LEU A 42 -1.09 -5.83 -11.88
N GLU A 43 -2.36 -5.76 -11.47
CA GLU A 43 -3.26 -4.70 -11.92
C GLU A 43 -2.85 -3.32 -11.40
N THR A 44 -2.33 -3.25 -10.16
CA THR A 44 -1.81 -1.99 -9.63
C THR A 44 -0.53 -1.58 -10.34
N LEU A 45 0.39 -2.52 -10.58
CA LEU A 45 1.59 -2.23 -11.40
C LEU A 45 1.23 -1.70 -12.78
N GLN A 46 0.24 -2.31 -13.44
CA GLN A 46 -0.20 -1.86 -14.75
C GLN A 46 -0.78 -0.44 -14.69
N ARG A 47 -1.59 -0.13 -13.68
CA ARG A 47 -2.15 1.21 -13.51
C ARG A 47 -1.08 2.28 -13.28
N GLU A 48 -0.08 2.00 -12.44
CA GLU A 48 1.02 2.94 -12.17
C GLU A 48 2.00 3.07 -13.33
N ASP A 49 2.08 2.07 -14.22
CA ASP A 49 2.94 2.13 -15.42
C ASP A 49 2.25 2.78 -16.64
N LEU A 50 0.93 3.01 -16.58
CA LEU A 50 0.20 3.74 -17.63
C LEU A 50 0.46 5.26 -17.48
N PRO A 51 0.84 5.97 -18.55
CA PRO A 51 0.94 7.43 -18.50
C PRO A 51 -0.47 8.04 -18.44
N GLU A 52 -0.65 9.04 -17.57
CA GLU A 52 -1.94 9.76 -17.40
C GLU A 52 -2.20 10.75 -18.56
N GLU A 53 -1.14 11.20 -19.24
CA GLU A 53 -1.18 12.07 -20.41
C GLU A 53 -0.27 11.48 -21.51
N VAL A 54 -0.85 11.15 -22.67
CA VAL A 54 -0.08 10.81 -23.87
C VAL A 54 0.31 12.13 -24.53
N LEU A 55 1.49 12.66 -24.18
CA LEU A 55 2.08 13.78 -24.93
C LEU A 55 2.34 13.30 -26.35
N VAL A 56 1.75 13.99 -27.34
CA VAL A 56 1.72 13.61 -28.77
C VAL A 56 3.12 13.47 -29.38
N ASP A 57 4.15 14.03 -28.74
CA ASP A 57 5.54 14.04 -29.22
C ASP A 57 6.49 13.09 -28.46
N GLU A 58 6.02 12.29 -27.49
CA GLU A 58 6.90 11.36 -26.80
C GLU A 58 7.14 10.09 -27.66
N ASN A 59 8.39 9.86 -28.06
CA ASN A 59 8.77 8.66 -28.79
C ASN A 59 8.75 7.44 -27.85
N LEU A 60 7.57 6.84 -27.72
CA LEU A 60 7.28 5.70 -26.84
C LEU A 60 8.26 4.53 -27.06
N SER A 61 8.84 4.36 -28.25
CA SER A 61 9.78 3.26 -28.53
C SER A 61 11.10 3.34 -27.75
N ILE A 62 11.46 4.52 -27.21
CA ILE A 62 12.67 4.75 -26.39
C ILE A 62 12.36 4.62 -24.88
N THR A 63 11.14 4.96 -24.45
CA THR A 63 10.72 4.93 -23.02
C THR A 63 9.94 3.66 -22.62
N LEU A 64 9.37 2.92 -23.58
CA LEU A 64 8.64 1.67 -23.37
C LEU A 64 9.45 0.51 -22.76
N PRO A 65 10.76 0.30 -23.04
CA PRO A 65 11.49 -0.87 -22.55
C PRO A 65 11.62 -0.95 -21.02
N ARG A 66 11.31 0.12 -20.27
CA ARG A 66 11.39 0.17 -18.80
C ARG A 66 10.04 -0.02 -18.09
N ARG A 67 8.92 -0.13 -18.81
CA ARG A 67 7.57 -0.24 -18.24
C ARG A 67 7.13 -1.71 -18.18
N LEU A 68 7.43 -2.37 -17.06
CA LEU A 68 7.13 -3.79 -16.85
C LEU A 68 5.64 -4.11 -17.06
N GLY A 69 4.72 -3.20 -16.69
CA GLY A 69 3.27 -3.35 -16.80
C GLY A 69 2.68 -3.44 -18.22
N LEU A 70 3.47 -3.15 -19.26
CA LEU A 70 3.05 -3.20 -20.67
C LEU A 70 3.61 -4.41 -21.44
N SER A 71 4.34 -5.31 -20.76
CA SER A 71 4.83 -6.55 -21.38
C SER A 71 3.67 -7.51 -21.67
N HIS A 72 3.69 -8.15 -22.85
CA HIS A 72 2.78 -9.25 -23.20
C HIS A 72 2.72 -10.33 -22.10
N VAL A 73 3.85 -10.56 -21.41
CA VAL A 73 3.93 -11.51 -20.29
C VAL A 73 3.03 -11.06 -19.13
N ILE A 74 3.07 -9.78 -18.73
CA ILE A 74 2.21 -9.27 -17.66
C ILE A 74 0.73 -9.32 -18.05
N HIS A 75 0.38 -8.95 -19.29
CA HIS A 75 -1.00 -9.08 -19.77
C HIS A 75 -1.52 -10.52 -19.71
N SER A 76 -0.70 -11.50 -20.12
CA SER A 76 -1.07 -12.91 -20.04
C SER A 76 -1.25 -13.39 -18.60
N GLN A 77 -0.38 -12.94 -17.68
CA GLN A 77 -0.46 -13.28 -16.26
C GLN A 77 -1.70 -12.64 -15.61
N VAL A 78 -2.02 -11.38 -15.90
CA VAL A 78 -3.24 -10.71 -15.42
C VAL A 78 -4.47 -11.51 -15.85
N ARG A 79 -4.56 -11.93 -17.12
CA ARG A 79 -5.68 -12.76 -17.60
C ARG A 79 -5.77 -14.09 -16.84
N ARG A 80 -4.66 -14.81 -16.67
CA ARG A 80 -4.60 -16.06 -15.91
C ARG A 80 -5.08 -15.85 -14.46
N TYR A 81 -4.61 -14.81 -13.77
CA TYR A 81 -5.02 -14.57 -12.39
C TYR A 81 -6.48 -14.12 -12.26
N ARG A 82 -7.03 -13.40 -13.24
CA ARG A 82 -8.48 -13.11 -13.29
C ARG A 82 -9.30 -14.39 -13.37
N GLU A 83 -8.87 -15.36 -14.18
CA GLU A 83 -9.52 -16.68 -14.24
C GLU A 83 -9.40 -17.42 -12.91
N GLU A 84 -8.24 -17.42 -12.27
CA GLU A 84 -8.05 -18.05 -10.96
C GLU A 84 -8.93 -17.38 -9.87
N VAL A 85 -9.04 -16.06 -9.87
CA VAL A 85 -9.96 -15.32 -8.97
C VAL A 85 -11.42 -15.66 -9.26
N ARG A 86 -11.83 -15.72 -10.54
CA ARG A 86 -13.19 -16.10 -10.95
C ARG A 86 -13.59 -17.49 -10.43
N HIS A 87 -12.62 -18.41 -10.35
CA HIS A 87 -12.82 -19.76 -9.81
C HIS A 87 -12.53 -19.88 -8.30
N ASN A 88 -12.31 -18.78 -7.59
CA ASN A 88 -11.93 -18.74 -6.17
C ASN A 88 -10.73 -19.64 -5.83
N ARG A 89 -9.77 -19.73 -6.76
CA ARG A 89 -8.58 -20.57 -6.61
C ARG A 89 -7.50 -19.87 -5.81
N ARG A 90 -6.58 -20.70 -5.31
CA ARG A 90 -5.39 -20.26 -4.59
C ARG A 90 -4.15 -20.65 -5.36
N VAL A 91 -3.22 -19.73 -5.42
CA VAL A 91 -1.94 -19.82 -6.11
C VAL A 91 -0.83 -20.24 -5.13
N PRO A 92 0.25 -20.89 -5.60
CA PRO A 92 1.40 -21.23 -4.77
C PRO A 92 2.00 -19.99 -4.09
N GLU A 93 2.39 -20.12 -2.83
CA GLU A 93 3.01 -19.01 -2.10
C GLU A 93 4.29 -18.50 -2.78
N ALA A 94 5.11 -19.41 -3.31
CA ALA A 94 6.34 -19.05 -4.03
C ALA A 94 6.07 -18.09 -5.20
N GLU A 95 4.98 -18.32 -5.93
CA GLU A 95 4.59 -17.47 -7.06
C GLU A 95 4.25 -16.04 -6.62
N VAL A 96 3.55 -15.89 -5.49
CA VAL A 96 3.24 -14.57 -4.92
C VAL A 96 4.49 -13.91 -4.34
N VAL A 97 5.39 -14.67 -3.71
CA VAL A 97 6.67 -14.15 -3.20
C VAL A 97 7.52 -13.59 -4.34
N ASP A 98 7.56 -14.26 -5.49
CA ASP A 98 8.29 -13.77 -6.65
C ASP A 98 7.67 -12.50 -7.24
N LEU A 99 6.34 -12.38 -7.23
CA LEU A 99 5.67 -11.12 -7.58
C LEU A 99 5.99 -10.00 -6.59
N ILE A 100 6.00 -10.27 -5.28
CA ILE A 100 6.38 -9.27 -4.28
C ILE A 100 7.82 -8.80 -4.50
N ARG A 101 8.75 -9.73 -4.75
CA ARG A 101 10.15 -9.40 -5.06
C ARG A 101 10.29 -8.55 -6.32
N LEU A 102 9.48 -8.82 -7.34
CA LEU A 102 9.44 -8.02 -8.56
C LEU A 102 9.05 -6.56 -8.24
N VAL A 103 7.97 -6.35 -7.48
CA VAL A 103 7.51 -5.01 -7.08
C VAL A 103 8.53 -4.31 -6.19
N ALA A 104 9.14 -5.04 -5.24
CA ALA A 104 10.09 -4.49 -4.28
C ALA A 104 11.36 -3.91 -4.92
N ARG A 105 11.68 -4.26 -6.17
CA ARG A 105 12.83 -3.69 -6.91
C ARG A 105 12.57 -2.28 -7.43
N ARG A 106 11.32 -1.81 -7.39
CA ARG A 106 10.99 -0.47 -7.88
C ARG A 106 11.29 0.61 -6.83
N PRO A 107 11.68 1.82 -7.24
CA PRO A 107 11.89 2.93 -6.31
C PRO A 107 10.59 3.40 -5.62
N ASP A 108 9.44 3.20 -6.27
CA ASP A 108 8.10 3.56 -5.80
C ASP A 108 7.38 2.39 -5.09
N ALA A 109 8.07 1.29 -4.78
CA ALA A 109 7.47 0.05 -4.28
C ALA A 109 6.54 0.26 -3.07
N ALA A 110 6.90 1.12 -2.13
CA ALA A 110 6.08 1.41 -0.96
C ALA A 110 4.71 2.02 -1.32
N ARG A 111 4.65 2.88 -2.35
CA ARG A 111 3.39 3.46 -2.87
C ARG A 111 2.56 2.36 -3.55
N VAL A 112 3.17 1.58 -4.44
CA VAL A 112 2.51 0.47 -5.14
C VAL A 112 1.91 -0.53 -4.14
N PHE A 113 2.68 -0.98 -3.16
CA PHE A 113 2.20 -1.92 -2.14
C PHE A 113 1.05 -1.35 -1.32
N ARG A 114 1.07 -0.06 -0.99
CA ARG A 114 -0.04 0.59 -0.29
C ARG A 114 -1.32 0.53 -1.11
N GLU A 115 -1.25 0.86 -2.40
CA GLU A 115 -2.42 0.83 -3.29
C GLU A 115 -2.95 -0.58 -3.53
N VAL A 116 -2.06 -1.56 -3.72
CA VAL A 116 -2.43 -2.98 -3.75
C VAL A 116 -3.20 -3.35 -2.48
N GLY A 117 -2.69 -2.94 -1.33
CA GLY A 117 -3.33 -3.20 -0.06
C GLY A 117 -4.71 -2.55 0.04
N ARG A 118 -4.86 -1.28 -0.37
CA ARG A 118 -6.13 -0.56 -0.36
C ARG A 118 -7.17 -1.25 -1.23
N ALA A 119 -6.81 -1.62 -2.45
CA ALA A 119 -7.68 -2.36 -3.37
C ALA A 119 -8.17 -3.68 -2.76
N LEU A 120 -7.28 -4.45 -2.13
CA LEU A 120 -7.63 -5.70 -1.44
C LEU A 120 -8.54 -5.47 -0.21
N GLY A 121 -8.37 -4.33 0.47
CA GLY A 121 -9.14 -3.96 1.65
C GLY A 121 -10.51 -3.33 1.34
N SER A 122 -10.66 -2.66 0.19
CA SER A 122 -11.86 -1.90 -0.19
C SER A 122 -12.98 -2.75 -0.77
N ASP A 123 -12.70 -3.99 -1.19
CA ASP A 123 -13.68 -4.97 -1.71
C ASP A 123 -14.74 -5.44 -0.69
N ILE A 124 -14.80 -4.77 0.46
CA ILE A 124 -15.71 -5.05 1.55
C ILE A 124 -16.97 -4.19 1.38
N ARG A 125 -18.13 -4.86 1.21
CA ARG A 125 -19.42 -4.17 1.23
C ARG A 125 -19.62 -3.35 2.52
N PRO A 126 -19.94 -2.05 2.40
CA PRO A 126 -20.30 -1.24 3.56
C PRO A 126 -21.61 -1.76 4.13
N GLY A 127 -21.58 -2.22 5.38
CA GLY A 127 -22.77 -2.73 6.07
C GLY A 127 -23.20 -1.82 7.22
N TRP A 128 -24.12 -2.33 8.05
CA TRP A 128 -24.57 -1.73 9.32
C TRP A 128 -23.43 -1.33 10.28
N ARG A 129 -22.20 -1.76 10.03
CA ARG A 129 -21.01 -1.40 10.81
C ARG A 129 -20.68 0.09 10.78
N ARG A 130 -21.15 0.83 9.78
CA ARG A 130 -20.97 2.29 9.72
C ARG A 130 -21.72 3.05 10.81
N VAL A 131 -22.74 2.43 11.43
CA VAL A 131 -23.48 3.00 12.57
C VAL A 131 -23.00 2.48 13.93
N LEU A 132 -21.92 1.68 13.98
CA LEU A 132 -21.36 1.22 15.24
C LEU A 132 -20.70 2.37 16.03
N PRO A 133 -20.85 2.38 17.37
CA PRO A 133 -20.08 3.25 18.24
C PRO A 133 -18.57 3.09 18.04
N ARG A 134 -17.83 4.18 18.18
CA ARG A 134 -16.39 4.30 17.88
C ARG A 134 -15.53 3.13 18.38
N ARG A 135 -15.65 2.75 19.66
CA ARG A 135 -14.84 1.66 20.25
C ARG A 135 -15.12 0.32 19.59
N LEU A 136 -16.38 0.07 19.24
CA LEU A 136 -16.82 -1.15 18.56
C LEU A 136 -16.41 -1.12 17.10
N ALA A 137 -16.51 0.02 16.42
CA ALA A 137 -16.06 0.19 15.04
C ALA A 137 -14.58 -0.19 14.90
N LEU A 138 -13.70 0.40 15.74
CA LEU A 138 -12.25 0.10 15.75
C LEU A 138 -11.93 -1.37 16.01
N GLY A 139 -12.51 -1.94 17.08
CA GLY A 139 -12.31 -3.35 17.41
C GLY A 139 -12.82 -4.29 16.30
N SER A 140 -13.94 -3.94 15.68
CA SER A 140 -14.53 -4.74 14.59
C SER A 140 -13.71 -4.65 13.30
N SER A 141 -13.22 -3.46 12.93
CA SER A 141 -12.37 -3.25 11.75
C SER A 141 -11.05 -3.99 11.90
N ARG A 142 -10.41 -3.95 13.08
CA ARG A 142 -9.19 -4.74 13.36
C ARG A 142 -9.42 -6.23 13.19
N ARG A 143 -10.48 -6.76 13.80
CA ARG A 143 -10.85 -8.18 13.67
C ARG A 143 -11.10 -8.54 12.21
N ARG A 144 -11.74 -7.66 11.45
CA ARG A 144 -12.02 -7.86 10.03
C ARG A 144 -10.76 -7.83 9.18
N ALA A 145 -9.86 -6.88 9.40
CA ALA A 145 -8.57 -6.82 8.73
C ALA A 145 -7.77 -8.10 9.01
N GLY A 146 -7.73 -8.56 10.27
CA GLY A 146 -7.09 -9.83 10.61
C GLY A 146 -7.72 -11.05 9.93
N LYS A 147 -9.06 -11.10 9.81
CA LYS A 147 -9.76 -12.16 9.06
C LYS A 147 -9.47 -12.09 7.56
N LEU A 148 -9.48 -10.90 6.98
CA LEU A 148 -9.18 -10.69 5.56
C LEU A 148 -7.74 -11.10 5.25
N LEU A 149 -6.76 -10.63 6.02
CA LEU A 149 -5.35 -11.02 5.88
C LEU A 149 -5.19 -12.54 5.99
N ARG A 150 -5.86 -13.19 6.94
CA ARG A 150 -5.84 -14.65 7.03
C ARG A 150 -6.46 -15.33 5.82
N SER A 151 -7.58 -14.79 5.31
CA SER A 151 -8.24 -15.31 4.11
C SER A 151 -7.32 -15.21 2.89
N LEU A 152 -6.74 -14.04 2.67
CA LEU A 152 -5.85 -13.75 1.54
C LEU A 152 -4.60 -14.62 1.58
N PHE A 153 -3.88 -14.65 2.69
CA PHE A 153 -2.59 -15.34 2.76
C PHE A 153 -2.70 -16.82 3.17
N GLY A 154 -3.89 -17.32 3.50
CA GLY A 154 -4.11 -18.69 3.98
C GLY A 154 -3.53 -18.98 5.37
N ARG A 155 -2.87 -18.00 6.00
CA ARG A 155 -2.27 -18.09 7.34
C ARG A 155 -2.35 -16.76 8.08
N GLY A 156 -2.11 -16.80 9.39
CA GLY A 156 -2.09 -15.60 10.23
C GLY A 156 -0.86 -14.73 9.98
N VAL A 157 -0.89 -13.90 8.92
CA VAL A 157 0.17 -12.92 8.63
C VAL A 157 0.23 -11.80 9.67
N VAL A 158 -0.88 -11.60 10.39
CA VAL A 158 -0.95 -10.69 11.53
C VAL A 158 -1.55 -11.38 12.75
N ARG A 159 -1.16 -10.89 13.91
CA ARG A 159 -1.67 -11.19 15.24
C ARG A 159 -2.35 -9.94 15.80
N LEU A 160 -3.40 -10.16 16.57
CA LEU A 160 -4.13 -9.12 17.29
C LEU A 160 -3.93 -9.38 18.79
N PRO A 161 -2.95 -8.73 19.44
CA PRO A 161 -2.79 -8.83 20.89
C PRO A 161 -4.09 -8.44 21.60
N ARG A 162 -4.43 -9.18 22.66
CA ARG A 162 -5.63 -8.88 23.47
C ARG A 162 -5.39 -7.59 24.26
N GLY A 163 -6.41 -6.75 24.37
CA GLY A 163 -6.35 -5.52 25.17
C GLY A 163 -5.60 -4.34 24.52
N GLU A 164 -4.75 -4.58 23.53
CA GLU A 164 -3.99 -3.52 22.86
C GLU A 164 -4.65 -3.09 21.55
N PRO A 165 -4.61 -1.80 21.17
CA PRO A 165 -5.08 -1.29 19.87
C PRO A 165 -4.16 -1.62 18.69
N ARG A 166 -3.16 -2.51 18.87
CA ARG A 166 -2.11 -2.81 17.89
C ARG A 166 -2.40 -4.02 17.01
N ILE A 167 -1.89 -4.01 15.80
CA ILE A 167 -1.78 -5.17 14.91
C ILE A 167 -0.29 -5.49 14.83
N VAL A 168 0.11 -6.75 15.02
CA VAL A 168 1.53 -7.15 14.99
C VAL A 168 1.73 -8.23 13.94
N ALA A 169 2.86 -8.27 13.25
CA ALA A 169 3.16 -9.33 12.29
C ALA A 169 3.12 -10.71 12.97
N GLY A 170 2.48 -11.66 12.29
CA GLY A 170 2.34 -13.06 12.70
C GLY A 170 3.23 -14.02 11.93
N SER A 171 3.80 -13.58 10.81
CA SER A 171 4.69 -14.38 9.98
C SER A 171 5.71 -13.51 9.27
N ASP A 172 6.86 -14.09 8.95
CA ASP A 172 7.94 -13.38 8.25
C ASP A 172 7.77 -13.36 6.73
N LEU A 173 6.62 -13.77 6.19
CA LEU A 173 6.36 -13.87 4.74
C LEU A 173 6.78 -12.59 3.99
N LEU A 174 6.22 -11.45 4.38
CA LEU A 174 6.46 -10.18 3.69
C LEU A 174 7.90 -9.69 3.88
N HIS A 175 8.50 -9.93 5.06
CA HIS A 175 9.88 -9.57 5.33
C HIS A 175 10.87 -10.45 4.55
N SER A 176 10.58 -11.75 4.41
CA SER A 176 11.39 -12.70 3.64
C SER A 176 11.31 -12.45 2.12
N ALA A 177 10.17 -11.93 1.65
CA ALA A 177 9.99 -11.53 0.27
C ALA A 177 10.67 -10.18 -0.03
N ASP A 178 10.64 -9.26 0.94
CA ASP A 178 11.25 -7.94 0.84
C ASP A 178 11.88 -7.51 2.18
N PRO A 179 13.21 -7.70 2.32
CA PRO A 179 13.93 -7.30 3.53
C PRO A 179 13.91 -5.79 3.80
N SER A 180 13.67 -4.94 2.78
CA SER A 180 13.59 -3.48 2.97
C SER A 180 12.36 -3.06 3.77
N GLY A 181 11.33 -3.92 3.81
CA GLY A 181 10.08 -3.67 4.53
C GLY A 181 9.04 -2.88 3.73
N SER A 182 9.25 -2.58 2.45
CA SER A 182 8.27 -1.94 1.58
C SER A 182 7.01 -2.81 1.42
N ALA A 183 7.15 -4.14 1.32
CA ALA A 183 6.02 -5.07 1.25
C ALA A 183 5.13 -5.03 2.50
N CYS A 184 5.66 -4.63 3.66
CA CYS A 184 4.87 -4.48 4.88
C CYS A 184 3.86 -3.33 4.79
N VAL A 185 4.09 -2.36 3.90
CA VAL A 185 3.15 -1.27 3.62
C VAL A 185 1.86 -1.79 2.99
N MET A 186 1.89 -2.97 2.34
CA MET A 186 0.68 -3.62 1.86
C MET A 186 -0.31 -3.91 2.99
N VAL A 187 0.18 -4.32 4.17
CA VAL A 187 -0.70 -4.52 5.34
C VAL A 187 -1.32 -3.21 5.78
N THR A 188 -0.56 -2.10 5.74
CA THR A 188 -1.09 -0.76 6.01
C THR A 188 -2.25 -0.46 5.06
N GLY A 189 -2.05 -0.64 3.75
CA GLY A 189 -3.10 -0.42 2.75
C GLY A 189 -4.34 -1.30 2.96
N ILE A 190 -4.17 -2.59 3.29
CA ILE A 190 -5.29 -3.51 3.57
C ILE A 190 -6.10 -3.01 4.77
N VAL A 191 -5.42 -2.62 5.85
CA VAL A 191 -6.11 -2.11 7.04
C VAL A 191 -6.80 -0.78 6.72
N GLU A 192 -6.17 0.11 5.95
CA GLU A 192 -6.78 1.37 5.48
C GLU A 192 -8.07 1.10 4.68
N GLY A 193 -8.03 0.22 3.68
CA GLY A 193 -9.19 -0.13 2.87
C GLY A 193 -10.33 -0.73 3.71
N VAL A 194 -10.01 -1.65 4.63
CA VAL A 194 -10.99 -2.26 5.54
C VAL A 194 -11.63 -1.20 6.44
N VAL A 195 -10.82 -0.31 6.99
CA VAL A 195 -11.25 0.74 7.90
C VAL A 195 -12.12 1.75 7.15
N GLY A 196 -11.68 2.27 6.01
CA GLY A 196 -12.45 3.19 5.18
C GLY A 196 -13.79 2.61 4.69
N ALA A 197 -13.84 1.31 4.40
CA ALA A 197 -15.11 0.65 4.05
C ALA A 197 -16.08 0.55 5.26
N SER A 198 -15.54 0.39 6.48
CA SER A 198 -16.30 -0.01 7.67
C SER A 198 -16.75 1.15 8.57
N THR A 199 -16.09 2.32 8.52
CA THR A 199 -16.38 3.46 9.41
C THR A 199 -16.58 4.76 8.62
N ARG A 200 -17.33 5.71 9.20
CA ARG A 200 -17.41 7.11 8.72
C ARG A 200 -16.38 8.03 9.39
N ILE A 201 -15.73 7.55 10.44
CA ILE A 201 -14.71 8.29 11.18
C ILE A 201 -13.41 8.24 10.36
N PRO A 202 -12.75 9.39 10.10
CA PRO A 202 -11.45 9.40 9.46
C PRO A 202 -10.44 8.76 10.41
N LEU A 203 -9.92 7.59 10.02
CA LEU A 203 -8.96 6.83 10.80
C LEU A 203 -7.70 6.67 9.95
N ARG A 204 -6.55 6.92 10.58
CA ARG A 204 -5.24 6.74 9.99
C ARG A 204 -4.64 5.42 10.48
N VAL A 205 -4.03 4.68 9.56
CA VAL A 205 -3.23 3.50 9.91
C VAL A 205 -1.77 3.90 9.84
N ARG A 206 -1.06 3.77 10.97
CA ARG A 206 0.36 4.07 11.06
C ARG A 206 1.13 2.78 11.29
N GLN A 207 2.15 2.54 10.48
CA GLN A 207 3.14 1.50 10.79
C GLN A 207 4.08 2.07 11.86
N VAL A 208 4.10 1.44 13.03
CA VAL A 208 4.83 1.92 14.21
C VAL A 208 6.13 1.17 14.46
N GLY A 209 6.30 0.03 13.79
CA GLY A 209 7.55 -0.71 13.74
C GLY A 209 7.63 -1.53 12.45
N CYS A 210 8.85 -1.78 11.99
CA CYS A 210 9.15 -2.59 10.81
C CYS A 210 10.44 -3.39 10.98
N SER A 211 10.38 -4.71 10.81
CA SER A 211 11.58 -5.57 10.86
C SER A 211 12.59 -5.24 9.77
N GLY A 212 12.15 -4.74 8.62
CA GLY A 212 13.06 -4.24 7.59
C GLY A 212 13.84 -2.98 7.99
N LYS A 213 13.42 -2.29 9.05
CA LYS A 213 14.10 -1.11 9.63
C LYS A 213 14.85 -1.43 10.93
N GLY A 214 14.93 -2.71 11.31
CA GLY A 214 15.61 -3.17 12.52
C GLY A 214 14.71 -3.34 13.75
N ASP A 215 13.40 -3.12 13.65
CA ASP A 215 12.47 -3.38 14.76
C ASP A 215 12.25 -4.89 14.98
N PRO A 216 11.91 -5.33 16.20
CA PRO A 216 11.72 -6.76 16.48
C PRO A 216 10.54 -7.39 15.72
N ALA A 217 9.56 -6.60 15.30
CA ALA A 217 8.42 -7.05 14.52
C ALA A 217 7.77 -5.87 13.79
N CYS A 218 7.14 -6.12 12.65
CA CYS A 218 6.26 -5.13 12.05
C CYS A 218 5.00 -4.95 12.93
N ALA A 219 4.64 -3.71 13.20
CA ALA A 219 3.46 -3.37 13.99
C ALA A 219 2.71 -2.17 13.40
N TRP A 220 1.39 -2.17 13.56
CA TRP A 220 0.50 -1.13 13.08
C TRP A 220 -0.45 -0.67 14.19
N GLU A 221 -0.67 0.63 14.24
CA GLU A 221 -1.66 1.27 15.10
C GLU A 221 -2.74 1.93 14.22
N ILE A 222 -3.98 1.88 14.70
CA ILE A 222 -5.10 2.59 14.08
C ILE A 222 -5.45 3.73 15.02
N GLU A 223 -5.23 4.95 14.54
CA GLU A 223 -5.50 6.18 15.28
C GLU A 223 -6.60 6.97 14.57
N GLU A 224 -7.31 7.79 15.34
CA GLU A 224 -8.27 8.72 14.76
C GLU A 224 -7.52 9.90 14.17
N GLN A 225 -7.84 10.23 12.92
CA GLN A 225 -7.31 11.41 12.28
C GLN A 225 -8.12 12.60 12.81
N ARG A 226 -7.50 13.41 13.69
CA ARG A 226 -8.13 14.65 14.13
C ARG A 226 -8.13 15.63 12.94
N PRO A 227 -9.30 16.11 12.49
CA PRO A 227 -9.40 16.92 11.28
C PRO A 227 -8.65 18.26 11.37
N GLU A 228 -8.48 18.82 12.57
CA GLU A 228 -7.77 20.11 12.80
C GLU A 228 -6.30 20.11 12.31
N LEU A 229 -5.62 18.95 12.30
CA LEU A 229 -4.22 18.87 11.85
C LEU A 229 -4.09 18.61 10.34
N VAL A 230 -5.16 18.16 9.68
CA VAL A 230 -5.16 17.88 8.23
C VAL A 230 -5.35 19.15 7.43
N GLN A 231 -6.15 20.09 7.95
CA GLN A 231 -6.32 21.41 7.35
C GLN A 231 -5.06 22.28 7.47
N ALA A 232 -4.33 22.19 8.58
CA ALA A 232 -3.03 22.88 8.73
C ALA A 232 -1.97 22.36 7.75
N ALA A 233 -1.84 21.03 7.59
CA ALA A 233 -0.88 20.45 6.65
C ALA A 233 -1.25 20.68 5.16
N ALA A 234 -2.55 20.80 4.84
CA ALA A 234 -3.00 21.15 3.50
C ALA A 234 -2.78 22.65 3.20
N ALA A 235 -2.90 23.52 4.19
CA ALA A 235 -2.65 24.95 4.04
C ALA A 235 -1.15 25.28 3.86
N GLU A 236 -0.25 24.45 4.39
CA GLU A 236 1.21 24.63 4.24
C GLU A 236 1.80 24.05 2.94
N SER A 237 0.98 23.40 2.10
CA SER A 237 1.43 22.74 0.87
C SER A 237 1.00 23.44 -0.44
N GLU A 238 0.50 24.68 -0.36
CA GLU A 238 0.46 25.55 -1.54
C GLU A 238 1.88 26.05 -1.84
N PRO A 239 2.52 25.66 -2.96
CA PRO A 239 3.72 26.37 -3.40
C PRO A 239 3.28 27.79 -3.78
N GLU A 240 3.88 28.80 -3.15
CA GLU A 240 3.88 30.16 -3.68
C GLU A 240 4.50 30.13 -5.08
N VAL A 241 3.66 29.95 -6.11
CA VAL A 241 4.02 30.22 -7.49
C VAL A 241 4.04 31.74 -7.64
N GLY A 242 5.14 32.32 -7.17
CA GLY A 242 5.55 33.68 -7.54
C GLY A 242 5.91 33.67 -9.01
N GLY A 243 4.96 34.08 -9.86
CA GLY A 243 5.17 34.33 -11.27
C GLY A 243 4.52 35.66 -11.64
N GLN A 244 5.28 36.75 -11.51
CA GLN A 244 4.95 38.01 -12.16
C GLN A 244 4.80 37.74 -13.66
N VAL A 245 3.58 37.89 -14.17
CA VAL A 245 3.32 37.94 -15.60
C VAL A 245 3.79 39.30 -16.08
N GLU A 246 4.98 39.32 -16.66
CA GLU A 246 5.49 40.46 -17.42
C GLU A 246 4.59 40.62 -18.67
N SER A 247 3.86 41.73 -18.72
CA SER A 247 2.98 42.09 -19.83
C SER A 247 3.78 42.17 -21.14
N PRO A 248 3.33 41.55 -22.24
CA PRO A 248 3.99 41.75 -23.52
C PRO A 248 3.66 43.14 -24.06
N ASP A 249 4.71 43.86 -24.46
CA ASP A 249 4.63 45.13 -25.18
C ASP A 249 3.73 45.02 -26.43
N PRO A 250 2.89 46.04 -26.71
CA PRO A 250 2.10 46.06 -27.93
C PRO A 250 3.02 46.34 -29.14
N LEU A 251 2.94 45.44 -30.13
CA LEU A 251 3.57 45.61 -31.44
C LEU A 251 3.12 46.93 -32.11
N PRO A 252 4.01 47.60 -32.87
CA PRO A 252 3.66 48.81 -33.60
C PRO A 252 2.74 48.48 -34.78
N SER A 253 1.68 49.27 -34.90
CA SER A 253 0.75 49.28 -36.02
C SER A 253 1.48 49.63 -37.32
N ASP A 254 1.37 48.74 -38.29
CA ASP A 254 1.81 48.91 -39.68
C ASP A 254 0.72 49.72 -40.40
N ASP A 255 0.86 51.06 -40.38
CA ASP A 255 0.01 51.94 -41.19
C ASP A 255 0.53 51.91 -42.63
N GLY A 256 -0.20 51.19 -43.47
CA GLY A 256 0.00 51.18 -44.91
C GLY A 256 -0.25 52.55 -45.52
N GLU A 257 0.79 53.10 -46.15
CA GLU A 257 0.66 54.23 -47.09
C GLU A 257 0.77 53.68 -48.52
N ALA A 258 -0.40 53.47 -49.13
CA ALA A 258 -0.54 53.42 -50.58
C ALA A 258 -0.75 54.86 -51.07
N LEU A 259 -0.02 55.29 -52.11
CA LEU A 259 -0.56 55.92 -53.34
C LEU A 259 0.52 56.68 -54.14
N SER A 260 0.61 56.30 -55.42
CA SER A 260 0.68 57.18 -56.60
C SER A 260 1.89 58.10 -56.82
N ALA A 261 2.73 57.75 -57.81
CA ALA A 261 2.72 58.33 -59.17
C ALA A 261 3.83 57.69 -60.03
#